data_AF-A0ABD5EC43-F1
#
_entry.id   AF-A0ABD5EC43-F1
#
_cell.length_a   1.000
_cell.length_b   1.000
_cell.length_c   1.000
_cell.angle_alpha   90.00
_cell.angle_beta   90.00
_cell.angle_gamma   90.00
#
_symmetry.space_group_name_H-M   'P 1'
#
loop_
_entity.id
_entity.type
_entity.pdbx_description
1 polymer ?
#
loop_
_entity_poly.entity_id
_entity_poly.type
_entity_poly.pdbx_seq_one_letter_code
_entity_poly.pdbx_strand_id
1 'polypeptide(L)'
;MRTEVAGDGAGTSGGSDVAEWALRGATAADLDVLVEIRAEVMRPDLERLGRYDEHRVRQRLRDSFSPAHTSAVLCGGALAGCVTFRPAEDGGHWLEHFYLASRHQGRDLGGAVLRSLLGRADGRPVSLHVLRGSAAQRLYARHGFAVEDAGPVDVLMVRPADGARPEAAPATPRTAPATPETAPTTPGAAPATAQG
;
A
#
# COMPACT_ATOMS: atom_id res chain seq x y z
N MET A 1 -8.81 11.42 55.83
CA MET A 1 -9.47 10.16 56.24
C MET A 1 -9.84 9.45 54.93
N ARG A 2 -8.99 8.55 54.42
CA ARG A 2 -9.18 7.06 54.39
C ARG A 2 -10.60 6.69 53.92
N THR A 3 -10.86 5.83 52.92
CA THR A 3 -10.14 4.84 52.09
C THR A 3 -11.16 4.44 51.00
N GLU A 4 -10.79 4.00 49.79
CA GLU A 4 -10.67 2.59 49.35
C GLU A 4 -10.18 2.65 47.88
N VAL A 5 -8.99 2.16 47.51
CA VAL A 5 -8.65 0.78 47.10
C VAL A 5 -9.80 -0.10 46.58
N ALA A 6 -9.86 -0.21 45.25
CA ALA A 6 -10.37 -1.40 44.55
C ALA A 6 -9.40 -1.70 43.40
N GLY A 7 -8.52 -2.67 43.63
CA GLY A 7 -7.92 -3.44 42.56
C GLY A 7 -8.78 -4.67 42.35
N ASP A 8 -9.12 -4.98 41.11
CA ASP A 8 -9.45 -6.33 40.71
C ASP A 8 -8.81 -6.58 39.35
N GLY A 9 -7.85 -7.51 39.35
CA GLY A 9 -7.18 -8.01 38.18
C GLY A 9 -7.52 -9.48 38.02
N ALA A 10 -8.11 -9.83 36.88
CA ALA A 10 -8.06 -11.13 36.23
C ALA A 10 -8.73 -10.93 34.86
N GLY A 11 -8.10 -11.12 33.72
CA GLY A 11 -7.19 -12.21 33.38
C GLY A 11 -7.83 -12.95 32.22
N THR A 12 -7.64 -12.45 31.00
CA THR A 12 -7.90 -13.21 29.77
C THR A 12 -6.56 -13.56 29.13
N SER A 13 -6.05 -14.74 29.47
CA SER A 13 -4.91 -15.34 28.79
C SER A 13 -5.34 -16.07 27.53
N GLY A 14 -4.59 -15.86 26.44
CA GLY A 14 -4.40 -16.83 25.37
C GLY A 14 -4.70 -16.32 23.96
N GLY A 15 -3.70 -15.77 23.28
CA GLY A 15 -3.83 -15.52 21.84
C GLY A 15 -2.73 -14.71 21.16
N SER A 16 -1.49 -15.20 21.20
CA SER A 16 -0.32 -14.77 20.41
C SER A 16 0.49 -13.62 21.01
N ASP A 17 1.79 -13.86 21.17
CA ASP A 17 2.86 -12.88 21.34
C ASP A 17 2.95 -12.03 20.05
N VAL A 18 1.89 -11.27 19.76
CA VAL A 18 1.93 -10.26 18.71
C VAL A 18 2.73 -9.13 19.33
N ALA A 19 4.02 -9.10 18.99
CA ALA A 19 4.94 -8.05 19.41
C ALA A 19 4.20 -6.72 19.55
N GLU A 20 4.24 -6.13 20.75
CA GLU A 20 3.45 -4.93 21.08
C GLU A 20 3.60 -3.89 19.97
N TRP A 21 2.53 -3.70 19.19
CA TRP A 21 2.55 -2.85 18.02
C TRP A 21 1.46 -1.80 18.11
N ALA A 22 1.75 -0.63 17.55
CA ALA A 22 0.85 0.51 17.57
C ALA A 22 0.86 1.24 16.23
N LEU A 23 -0.25 1.91 15.93
CA LEU A 23 -0.36 2.84 14.82
C LEU A 23 -0.40 4.25 15.38
N ARG A 24 0.43 5.13 14.82
CA ARG A 24 0.34 6.57 15.06
C ARG A 24 0.37 7.33 13.75
N GLY A 25 -0.10 8.58 13.75
CA GLY A 25 0.09 9.47 12.60
C GLY A 25 1.57 9.55 12.22
N ALA A 26 1.86 9.40 10.92
CA ALA A 26 3.21 9.59 10.42
C ALA A 26 3.56 11.09 10.44
N THR A 27 4.80 11.39 10.77
CA THR A 27 5.33 12.75 10.81
C THR A 27 6.41 12.91 9.74
N ALA A 28 6.76 14.14 9.40
CA ALA A 28 7.86 14.40 8.47
C ALA A 28 9.20 13.80 8.94
N ALA A 29 9.40 13.66 10.26
CA ALA A 29 10.60 13.04 10.83
C ALA A 29 10.69 11.53 10.52
N ASP A 30 9.56 10.88 10.23
CA ASP A 30 9.54 9.46 9.86
C ASP A 30 9.93 9.23 8.40
N LEU A 31 9.82 10.26 7.55
CA LEU A 31 9.90 10.13 6.11
C LEU A 31 11.21 9.50 5.66
N ASP A 32 12.36 9.97 6.17
CA ASP A 32 13.66 9.44 5.76
C ASP A 32 13.82 7.96 6.13
N VAL A 33 13.33 7.53 7.29
CA VAL A 33 13.37 6.11 7.69
C VAL A 33 12.42 5.29 6.84
N LEU A 34 11.22 5.79 6.54
CA LEU A 34 10.24 5.10 5.70
C LEU A 34 10.72 4.94 4.26
N VAL A 35 11.44 5.94 3.74
CA VAL A 35 12.07 5.90 2.42
C VAL A 35 13.08 4.76 2.33
N GLU A 36 13.93 4.59 3.34
CA GLU A 36 14.90 3.50 3.38
C GLU A 36 14.24 2.14 3.55
N ILE A 37 13.21 2.03 4.42
CA ILE A 37 12.41 0.81 4.55
C ILE A 37 11.79 0.42 3.21
N ARG A 38 11.21 1.37 2.47
CA ARG A 38 10.65 1.10 1.15
C ARG A 38 11.72 0.63 0.17
N ALA A 39 12.87 1.30 0.13
CA ALA A 39 13.97 0.92 -0.75
C ALA A 39 14.43 -0.51 -0.49
N GLU A 40 14.55 -0.91 0.78
CA GLU A 40 14.90 -2.27 1.19
C GLU A 40 13.82 -3.29 0.80
N VAL A 41 12.56 -3.03 1.17
CA VAL A 41 11.44 -3.97 0.97
C VAL A 41 11.12 -4.18 -0.51
N MET A 42 11.16 -3.11 -1.31
CA MET A 42 10.85 -3.19 -2.74
C MET A 42 12.02 -3.68 -3.59
N ARG A 43 13.27 -3.62 -3.09
CA ARG A 43 14.46 -4.04 -3.83
C ARG A 43 14.34 -5.44 -4.45
N PRO A 44 14.04 -6.52 -3.70
CA PRO A 44 13.99 -7.86 -4.29
C PRO A 44 12.89 -8.02 -5.34
N ASP A 45 11.75 -7.34 -5.17
CA ASP A 45 10.66 -7.39 -6.14
C ASP A 45 10.97 -6.57 -7.40
N LEU A 46 11.59 -5.39 -7.26
CA LEU A 46 11.97 -4.55 -8.39
C LEU A 46 13.19 -5.07 -9.15
N GLU A 47 14.17 -5.66 -8.46
CA GLU A 47 15.32 -6.34 -9.09
C GLU A 47 14.83 -7.53 -9.91
N ARG A 48 13.88 -8.33 -9.40
CA ARG A 48 13.24 -9.41 -10.15
C ARG A 48 12.56 -8.92 -11.42
N LEU A 49 11.95 -7.74 -11.36
CA LEU A 49 11.27 -7.12 -12.50
C LEU A 49 12.25 -6.39 -13.45
N GLY A 50 13.53 -6.28 -13.10
CA GLY A 50 14.52 -5.52 -13.87
C GLY A 50 14.24 -4.01 -13.90
N ARG A 51 13.55 -3.50 -12.88
CA ARG A 51 13.07 -2.10 -12.79
C ARG A 51 13.57 -1.38 -11.54
N TYR A 52 14.56 -1.94 -10.84
CA TYR A 52 15.10 -1.30 -9.64
C TYR A 52 15.88 -0.05 -10.01
N ASP A 53 15.39 1.08 -9.51
CA ASP A 53 16.05 2.37 -9.56
C ASP A 53 15.99 2.95 -8.14
N GLU A 54 17.17 3.04 -7.53
CA GLU A 54 17.33 3.43 -6.13
C GLU A 54 16.90 4.89 -5.86
N HIS A 55 16.94 5.75 -6.87
CA HIS A 55 16.54 7.14 -6.75
C HIS A 55 15.01 7.24 -6.88
N ARG A 56 14.43 6.57 -7.88
CA ARG A 56 12.97 6.55 -8.09
C ARG A 56 12.21 5.91 -6.94
N VAL A 57 12.71 4.82 -6.37
CA VAL A 57 12.00 4.14 -5.27
C VAL A 57 11.91 5.04 -4.04
N ARG A 58 12.97 5.83 -3.79
CA ARG A 58 13.05 6.78 -2.68
C ARG A 58 12.23 8.04 -2.95
N GLN A 59 12.28 8.60 -4.16
CA GLN A 59 11.51 9.79 -4.53
C GLN A 59 10.01 9.53 -4.52
N ARG A 60 9.55 8.40 -5.07
CA ARG A 60 8.12 8.05 -5.13
C ARG A 60 7.42 8.15 -3.77
N LEU A 61 8.07 7.67 -2.71
CA LEU A 61 7.48 7.78 -1.38
C LEU A 61 7.44 9.24 -0.93
N ARG A 62 8.51 10.02 -1.13
CA ARG A 62 8.53 11.44 -0.77
C ARG A 62 7.45 12.24 -1.48
N ASP A 63 7.26 12.02 -2.78
CA ASP A 63 6.27 12.72 -3.59
C ASP A 63 4.83 12.38 -3.19
N SER A 64 4.60 11.14 -2.74
CA SER A 64 3.26 10.63 -2.39
C SER A 64 3.01 10.56 -0.88
N PHE A 65 3.95 11.02 -0.06
CA PHE A 65 3.83 10.96 1.39
C PHE A 65 2.88 12.06 1.87
N SER A 66 1.70 11.63 2.31
CA SER A 66 0.75 12.50 2.98
C SER A 66 0.61 12.08 4.45
N PRO A 67 1.10 12.89 5.42
CA PRO A 67 0.97 12.56 6.84
C PRO A 67 -0.48 12.51 7.31
N ALA A 68 -1.41 13.14 6.58
CA ALA A 68 -2.85 13.11 6.89
C ALA A 68 -3.49 11.72 6.70
N HIS A 69 -2.93 10.89 5.81
CA HIS A 69 -3.46 9.56 5.50
C HIS A 69 -2.46 8.43 5.78
N THR A 70 -1.23 8.78 6.16
CA THR A 70 -0.16 7.82 6.42
C THR A 70 -0.02 7.59 7.92
N SER A 71 -0.13 6.34 8.32
CA SER A 71 0.14 5.88 9.67
C SER A 71 1.50 5.20 9.73
N ALA A 72 2.30 5.57 10.73
CA ALA A 72 3.52 4.88 11.09
C ALA A 72 3.19 3.66 11.96
N VAL A 73 3.78 2.51 11.60
CA VAL A 73 3.67 1.26 12.35
C VAL A 73 4.84 1.19 13.32
N LEU A 74 4.55 1.15 14.62
CA LEU A 74 5.53 0.96 15.68
C LEU A 74 5.47 -0.50 16.15
N CYS A 75 6.62 -1.12 16.41
CA CYS A 75 6.73 -2.46 17.00
C CYS A 75 7.77 -2.39 18.12
N GLY A 76 7.38 -2.68 19.37
CA GLY A 76 8.25 -2.53 20.53
C GLY A 76 8.78 -1.11 20.71
N GLY A 77 7.99 -0.09 20.34
CA GLY A 77 8.38 1.32 20.39
C GLY A 77 9.26 1.81 19.22
N ALA A 78 9.71 0.94 18.32
CA ALA A 78 10.53 1.31 17.16
C ALA A 78 9.71 1.40 15.86
N LEU A 79 10.09 2.30 14.96
CA LEU A 79 9.45 2.42 13.65
C LEU A 79 9.71 1.17 12.81
N ALA A 80 8.66 0.37 12.65
CA ALA A 80 8.66 -0.87 11.91
C ALA A 80 8.22 -0.69 10.45
N GLY A 81 7.54 0.41 10.11
CA GLY A 81 7.08 0.67 8.75
C GLY A 81 6.00 1.74 8.67
N CYS A 82 5.29 1.76 7.55
CA CYS A 82 4.14 2.64 7.35
C CYS A 82 3.03 1.97 6.54
N VAL A 83 1.86 2.60 6.61
CA VAL A 83 0.71 2.28 5.78
C VAL A 83 -0.05 3.56 5.48
N THR A 84 -0.39 3.78 4.21
CA THR A 84 -1.29 4.86 3.81
C THR A 84 -2.68 4.27 3.62
N PHE A 85 -3.66 4.80 4.35
CA PHE A 85 -5.05 4.39 4.26
C PHE A 85 -5.90 5.64 4.02
N ARG A 86 -6.41 5.78 2.80
CA ARG A 86 -7.18 6.95 2.38
C ARG A 86 -8.59 6.57 1.92
N PRO A 87 -9.59 7.42 2.12
CA PRO A 87 -10.91 7.22 1.52
C PRO A 87 -10.83 7.23 -0.01
N ALA A 88 -11.57 6.33 -0.66
CA ALA A 88 -11.78 6.31 -2.10
C ALA A 88 -13.00 7.17 -2.47
N GLU A 89 -13.01 7.72 -3.68
CA GLU A 89 -14.16 8.49 -4.18
C GLU A 89 -15.41 7.60 -4.35
N ASP A 90 -15.21 6.31 -4.61
CA ASP A 90 -16.28 5.30 -4.74
C ASP A 90 -16.89 4.85 -3.39
N GLY A 91 -16.60 5.56 -2.29
CA GLY A 91 -17.11 5.25 -0.94
C GLY A 91 -16.35 4.14 -0.20
N GLY A 92 -15.32 3.55 -0.83
CA GLY A 92 -14.40 2.58 -0.24
C GLY A 92 -13.15 3.21 0.39
N HIS A 93 -12.10 2.40 0.52
CA HIS A 93 -10.78 2.82 0.95
C HIS A 93 -9.68 2.31 0.04
N TRP A 94 -8.64 3.13 -0.12
CA TRP A 94 -7.41 2.79 -0.79
C TRP A 94 -6.32 2.53 0.24
N LEU A 95 -5.73 1.33 0.16
CA LEU A 95 -4.57 0.95 0.93
C LEU A 95 -3.33 1.01 0.03
N GLU A 96 -2.42 1.90 0.38
CA GLU A 96 -1.21 2.19 -0.37
C GLU A 96 -0.01 2.24 0.56
N HIS A 97 1.20 2.16 -0.01
CA HIS A 97 2.45 2.30 0.72
C HIS A 97 2.57 1.42 1.97
N PHE A 98 2.02 0.20 1.93
CA PHE A 98 2.14 -0.73 3.05
C PHE A 98 3.52 -1.39 3.03
N TYR A 99 4.44 -0.83 3.81
CA TYR A 99 5.81 -1.32 3.91
C TYR A 99 6.13 -1.62 5.37
N LEU A 100 6.65 -2.83 5.63
CA LEU A 100 7.18 -3.23 6.93
C LEU A 100 8.63 -3.66 6.75
N ALA A 101 9.51 -3.18 7.63
CA ALA A 101 10.92 -3.54 7.62
C ALA A 101 11.10 -5.05 7.68
N SER A 102 12.03 -5.58 6.87
CA SER A 102 12.24 -7.01 6.66
C SER A 102 12.42 -7.79 7.96
N ARG A 103 13.08 -7.19 8.94
CA ARG A 103 13.30 -7.73 10.31
C ARG A 103 12.02 -8.02 11.10
N HIS A 104 10.88 -7.41 10.72
CA HIS A 104 9.58 -7.59 11.36
C HIS A 104 8.59 -8.36 10.45
N GLN A 105 9.02 -8.79 9.27
CA GLN A 105 8.21 -9.64 8.38
C GLN A 105 8.20 -11.09 8.90
N GLY A 106 7.13 -11.83 8.61
CA GLY A 106 7.00 -13.25 9.03
C GLY A 106 6.59 -13.48 10.49
N ARG A 107 6.24 -12.41 11.24
CA ARG A 107 5.76 -12.48 12.64
C ARG A 107 4.29 -12.06 12.79
N ASP A 108 3.49 -12.28 11.76
CA ASP A 108 2.08 -11.86 11.68
C ASP A 108 1.80 -10.35 11.90
N LEU A 109 2.82 -9.51 12.04
CA LEU A 109 2.67 -8.05 12.20
C LEU A 109 1.89 -7.44 11.03
N GLY A 110 2.22 -7.85 9.80
CA GLY A 110 1.52 -7.38 8.60
C GLY A 110 0.05 -7.75 8.60
N GLY A 111 -0.29 -8.98 9.01
CA GLY A 111 -1.67 -9.41 9.13
C GLY A 111 -2.40 -8.72 10.28
N ALA A 112 -1.73 -8.44 11.39
CA ALA A 112 -2.31 -7.74 12.54
C ALA A 112 -2.65 -6.28 12.22
N VAL A 113 -1.72 -5.56 11.58
CA VAL A 113 -1.95 -4.20 11.09
C VAL A 113 -3.08 -4.18 10.08
N LEU A 114 -3.07 -5.09 9.11
CA LEU A 114 -4.11 -5.18 8.08
C LEU A 114 -5.49 -5.46 8.69
N ARG A 115 -5.62 -6.41 9.63
CA ARG A 115 -6.89 -6.67 10.34
C ARG A 115 -7.42 -5.44 11.06
N SER A 116 -6.55 -4.67 11.71
CA SER A 116 -6.96 -3.43 12.39
C SER A 116 -7.43 -2.35 11.41
N LEU A 117 -6.79 -2.23 10.23
CA LEU A 117 -7.24 -1.30 9.19
C LEU A 117 -8.57 -1.74 8.57
N LEU A 118 -8.73 -3.04 8.31
CA LEU A 118 -10.00 -3.59 7.82
C LEU A 118 -11.13 -3.42 8.83
N GLY A 119 -10.84 -3.48 10.14
CA GLY A 119 -11.78 -3.12 11.19
C GLY A 119 -12.23 -1.66 11.10
N ARG A 120 -11.31 -0.72 10.82
CA ARG A 120 -11.63 0.71 10.61
C ARG A 120 -12.38 0.99 9.31
N ALA A 121 -12.33 0.08 8.35
CA ALA A 121 -13.10 0.19 7.11
C ALA A 121 -14.59 -0.06 7.36
N ASP A 122 -14.99 -0.59 8.52
CA ASP A 122 -16.39 -0.89 8.88
C ASP A 122 -17.15 -1.63 7.76
N GLY A 123 -16.47 -2.61 7.14
CA GLY A 123 -17.06 -3.40 6.06
C GLY A 123 -17.17 -2.69 4.71
N ARG A 124 -16.53 -1.54 4.49
CA ARG A 124 -16.41 -0.88 3.17
C ARG A 124 -15.41 -1.62 2.27
N PRO A 125 -15.53 -1.48 0.93
CA PRO A 125 -14.58 -2.10 0.02
C PRO A 125 -13.20 -1.47 0.19
N VAL A 126 -12.16 -2.30 0.11
CA VAL A 126 -10.76 -1.86 0.23
C VAL A 126 -9.96 -2.33 -0.98
N SER A 127 -9.32 -1.39 -1.65
CA SER A 127 -8.52 -1.64 -2.87
C SER A 127 -7.04 -1.34 -2.63
N LEU A 128 -6.17 -2.10 -3.27
CA LEU A 128 -4.72 -1.89 -3.23
C LEU A 128 -4.02 -2.37 -4.50
N HIS A 129 -2.86 -1.81 -4.79
CA HIS A 129 -1.95 -2.33 -5.81
C HIS A 129 -0.77 -3.05 -5.16
N VAL A 130 -0.44 -4.22 -5.66
CA VAL A 130 0.69 -5.03 -5.20
C VAL A 130 1.55 -5.48 -6.39
N LEU A 131 2.87 -5.43 -6.25
CA LEU A 131 3.77 -5.87 -7.32
C LEU A 131 3.55 -7.34 -7.69
N ARG A 132 3.66 -7.64 -8.98
CA ARG A 132 3.49 -8.99 -9.52
C ARG A 132 4.55 -9.94 -8.94
N GLY A 133 4.10 -11.03 -8.34
CA GLY A 133 4.98 -12.04 -7.74
C GLY A 133 5.53 -11.68 -6.36
N SER A 134 5.10 -10.56 -5.77
CA SER A 134 5.48 -10.21 -4.40
C SER A 134 4.83 -11.14 -3.38
N ALA A 135 5.55 -11.45 -2.30
CA ALA A 135 5.04 -12.25 -1.19
C ALA A 135 3.79 -11.61 -0.52
N ALA A 136 3.64 -10.29 -0.64
CA ALA A 136 2.50 -9.55 -0.14
C ALA A 136 1.16 -10.00 -0.75
N GLN A 137 1.14 -10.51 -2.00
CA GLN A 137 -0.09 -11.03 -2.62
C GLN A 137 -0.72 -12.15 -1.80
N ARG A 138 0.10 -13.06 -1.27
CA ARG A 138 -0.37 -14.19 -0.44
C ARG A 138 -0.91 -13.70 0.89
N LEU A 139 -0.36 -12.62 1.44
CA LEU A 139 -0.89 -11.98 2.64
C LEU A 139 -2.29 -11.43 2.35
N TYR A 140 -2.45 -10.59 1.33
CA TYR A 140 -3.74 -9.99 0.99
C TYR A 140 -4.81 -11.03 0.63
N ALA A 141 -4.45 -12.06 -0.16
CA ALA A 141 -5.37 -13.13 -0.51
C ALA A 141 -5.92 -13.85 0.74
N ARG A 142 -5.10 -14.06 1.79
CA ARG A 142 -5.56 -14.66 3.06
C ARG A 142 -6.50 -13.76 3.85
N HIS A 143 -6.49 -12.45 3.59
CA HIS A 143 -7.36 -11.46 4.23
C HIS A 143 -8.60 -11.11 3.41
N GLY A 144 -8.91 -11.92 2.37
CA GLY A 144 -10.13 -11.79 1.58
C GLY A 144 -10.02 -10.80 0.40
N PHE A 145 -8.81 -10.37 0.04
CA PHE A 145 -8.61 -9.63 -1.20
C PHE A 145 -8.58 -10.58 -2.40
N ALA A 146 -9.35 -10.26 -3.43
CA ALA A 146 -9.33 -10.95 -4.71
C ALA A 146 -8.58 -10.11 -5.75
N VAL A 147 -7.96 -10.77 -6.74
CA VAL A 147 -7.37 -10.08 -7.88
C VAL A 147 -8.49 -9.63 -8.81
N GLU A 148 -8.61 -8.33 -9.02
CA GLU A 148 -9.58 -7.74 -9.97
C GLU A 148 -8.91 -7.45 -11.32
N ASP A 149 -7.71 -6.86 -11.30
CA ASP A 149 -6.97 -6.54 -12.51
C ASP A 149 -5.48 -6.83 -12.30
N ALA A 150 -4.82 -7.30 -13.37
CA ALA A 150 -3.39 -7.62 -13.34
C ALA A 150 -2.69 -6.91 -14.48
N GLY A 151 -2.01 -5.82 -14.15
CA GLY A 151 -1.13 -5.10 -15.04
C GLY A 151 0.19 -5.84 -15.31
N PRO A 152 1.05 -5.25 -16.15
CA PRO A 152 2.36 -5.83 -16.49
C PRO A 152 3.33 -5.85 -15.30
N VAL A 153 3.14 -4.97 -14.31
CA VAL A 153 4.08 -4.77 -13.19
C VAL A 153 3.39 -4.97 -11.83
N ASP A 154 2.14 -4.52 -11.71
CA ASP A 154 1.35 -4.57 -10.49
C ASP A 154 -0.01 -5.23 -10.73
N VAL A 155 -0.62 -5.69 -9.64
CA VAL A 155 -1.89 -6.38 -9.59
C VAL A 155 -2.79 -5.58 -8.65
N LEU A 156 -3.95 -5.17 -9.16
CA LEU A 156 -5.03 -4.58 -8.38
C LEU A 156 -5.74 -5.72 -7.64
N MET A 157 -5.76 -5.61 -6.32
CA MET A 157 -6.52 -6.50 -5.46
C MET A 157 -7.57 -5.71 -4.70
N VAL A 158 -8.79 -6.24 -4.67
CA VAL A 158 -9.94 -5.62 -4.02
C VAL A 158 -10.56 -6.60 -3.04
N ARG A 159 -10.85 -6.10 -1.84
CA ARG A 159 -11.69 -6.76 -0.87
C ARG A 159 -13.09 -6.15 -0.96
N PRO A 160 -14.14 -6.94 -1.27
CA PRO A 160 -15.50 -6.43 -1.31
C PRO A 160 -15.98 -6.01 0.08
N ALA A 161 -17.03 -5.20 0.11
CA ALA A 161 -17.71 -4.84 1.35
C ALA A 161 -18.26 -6.09 2.06
N ASP A 162 -18.28 -6.09 3.40
CA ASP A 162 -18.92 -7.15 4.18
C ASP A 162 -20.43 -7.11 3.91
N GLY A 163 -20.92 -8.02 3.06
CA GLY A 163 -22.31 -8.06 2.59
C GLY A 163 -22.46 -8.03 1.05
N ALA A 164 -21.42 -7.63 0.31
CA ALA A 164 -21.40 -7.76 -1.14
C ALA A 164 -20.84 -9.14 -1.51
N ARG A 165 -21.74 -10.12 -1.70
CA ARG A 165 -21.43 -11.31 -2.50
C ARG A 165 -20.85 -10.80 -3.83
N PRO A 166 -19.74 -11.38 -4.35
CA PRO A 166 -19.18 -10.92 -5.61
C PRO A 166 -20.16 -11.28 -6.72
N GLU A 167 -21.04 -10.34 -7.08
CA GLU A 167 -21.58 -10.30 -8.42
C GLU A 167 -20.44 -9.76 -9.27
N ALA A 168 -19.79 -10.67 -9.99
CA ALA A 168 -18.72 -10.34 -10.93
C ALA A 168 -19.23 -9.23 -11.87
N ALA A 169 -18.77 -8.01 -11.63
CA ALA A 169 -19.02 -6.90 -12.54
C ALA A 169 -18.09 -7.05 -13.75
N PRO A 170 -18.61 -6.86 -14.98
CA PRO A 170 -17.84 -7.03 -16.20
C PRO A 170 -16.70 -6.00 -16.29
N ALA A 171 -15.58 -6.46 -16.85
CA ALA A 171 -14.38 -5.68 -17.10
C ALA A 171 -14.66 -4.30 -17.72
N THR A 172 -13.92 -3.32 -17.21
CA THR A 172 -13.87 -1.91 -17.60
C THR A 172 -13.87 -1.63 -19.10
N PRO A 173 -14.15 -0.37 -19.47
CA PRO A 173 -13.21 0.31 -20.35
C PRO A 173 -12.48 1.46 -19.63
N ARG A 174 -11.22 1.17 -19.30
CA ARG A 174 -10.01 1.94 -19.64
C ARG A 174 -10.17 3.47 -19.84
N THR A 175 -9.67 4.25 -18.88
CA THR A 175 -9.23 5.64 -19.11
C THR A 175 -7.71 5.73 -18.93
N ALA A 176 -7.07 6.34 -19.94
CA ALA A 176 -5.67 6.25 -20.33
C ALA A 176 -4.64 6.82 -19.33
N PRO A 177 -3.37 6.40 -19.40
CA PRO A 177 -2.28 7.15 -18.78
C PRO A 177 -1.93 8.39 -19.62
N ALA A 178 -1.92 9.53 -18.94
CA ALA A 178 -1.28 10.76 -19.39
C ALA A 178 0.25 10.67 -19.26
N THR A 179 0.99 11.11 -20.28
CA THR A 179 2.25 11.91 -20.26
C THR A 179 2.90 11.89 -21.65
N PRO A 180 3.88 12.76 -21.98
CA PRO A 180 4.00 14.21 -21.77
C PRO A 180 4.38 14.96 -23.08
N GLU A 181 4.49 16.28 -22.97
CA GLU A 181 5.05 17.26 -23.90
C GLU A 181 6.34 16.82 -24.66
N THR A 182 6.42 17.12 -25.96
CA THR A 182 7.69 17.38 -26.66
C THR A 182 7.44 18.33 -27.85
N ALA A 183 8.21 19.42 -27.86
CA ALA A 183 8.19 20.51 -28.84
C ALA A 183 9.02 20.16 -30.12
N PRO A 184 9.16 21.05 -31.12
CA PRO A 184 9.07 20.74 -32.55
C PRO A 184 10.38 20.31 -33.20
N THR A 185 10.29 19.62 -34.35
CA THR A 185 11.42 19.48 -35.29
C THR A 185 10.90 19.35 -36.74
N THR A 186 11.32 20.31 -37.57
CA THR A 186 11.23 20.34 -39.04
C THR A 186 11.99 19.17 -39.67
N PRO A 187 11.52 18.60 -40.80
CA PRO A 187 12.21 18.79 -42.09
C PRO A 187 11.19 18.99 -43.24
N GLY A 188 11.44 19.69 -44.35
CA GLY A 188 12.66 19.74 -45.15
C GLY A 188 12.61 18.70 -46.28
N ALA A 189 12.22 19.16 -47.49
CA ALA A 189 12.46 18.58 -48.84
C ALA A 189 11.78 17.24 -49.23
N ALA A 190 10.81 17.22 -50.16
CA ALA A 190 10.90 17.14 -51.65
C ALA A 190 10.45 15.73 -52.14
N PRO A 191 10.19 15.42 -53.45
CA PRO A 191 10.29 16.23 -54.68
C PRO A 191 9.06 16.16 -55.63
N ALA A 192 9.15 16.96 -56.71
CA ALA A 192 8.66 16.80 -58.09
C ALA A 192 7.49 15.83 -58.42
N THR A 193 6.54 16.28 -59.26
CA THR A 193 6.42 15.86 -60.69
C THR A 193 5.44 16.76 -61.44
N ALA A 194 5.77 16.98 -62.70
CA ALA A 194 5.13 17.77 -63.74
C ALA A 194 3.71 17.32 -64.15
N GLN A 195 2.94 18.27 -64.71
CA GLN A 195 2.35 18.30 -66.07
C GLN A 195 0.98 18.98 -66.09
N GLY A 196 0.81 19.87 -67.09
CA GLY A 196 -0.44 20.57 -67.42
C GLY A 196 -0.15 21.93 -68.02
#